data_AF-A0A969YY36-F1
#
_entry.id   AF-A0A969YY36-F1
#
_cell.length_a   1.000
_cell.length_b   1.000
_cell.length_c   1.000
_cell.angle_alpha   90.00
_cell.angle_beta   90.00
_cell.angle_gamma   90.00
#
_symmetry.space_group_name_H-M   'P 1'
#
loop_
_entity.id
_entity.type
_entity.pdbx_description
1 polymer ?
#
loop_
_entity_poly.entity_id
_entity_poly.type
_entity_poly.pdbx_seq_one_letter_code
_entity_poly.pdbx_strand_id
1 'polypeptide(L)'
;MGNSSDFSAGGGHNLFDPDNKISGWGLNNDGQIGDGSTYHCSQPQTAVLEDGSIYYRLGGSNRIETANMVSLERWNYGANAVVLARDDDFPDALTGAPLAKAVDAPILLTNKEKLTPETKSEIERLNPVVIYILGSTGAVSDQIEKELTVNYKVIRLGGNDRYETSANIAKYLDWNKLNTKGQAIIAYGGNFPDALAVSSVAAFQKIPILVKQSHVKIGKSGKKQLLLGMMRYTMDINDTNIFSFEYAMKINLSF
;
A
#
# COMPACT_ATOMS: atom_id res chain seq x y z
N MET A 1 2.54 26.99 -25.88
CA MET A 1 1.15 26.59 -25.57
C MET A 1 1.24 25.24 -24.88
N GLY A 2 1.34 25.23 -23.55
CA GLY A 2 1.50 24.02 -22.75
C GLY A 2 0.20 23.75 -21.99
N ASN A 3 -0.25 22.50 -22.02
CA ASN A 3 -1.50 22.03 -21.42
C ASN A 3 -1.54 22.35 -19.92
N SER A 4 -2.46 23.21 -19.47
CA SER A 4 -2.81 23.32 -18.05
C SER A 4 -3.76 22.17 -17.69
N SER A 5 -3.33 21.30 -16.79
CA SER A 5 -4.26 20.43 -16.06
C SER A 5 -4.58 21.14 -14.74
N ASP A 6 -5.50 22.10 -14.80
CA ASP A 6 -5.98 22.83 -13.63
C ASP A 6 -6.82 21.88 -12.75
N PHE A 7 -6.40 21.68 -11.49
CA PHE A 7 -7.22 21.00 -10.49
C PHE A 7 -7.76 22.07 -9.52
N SER A 8 -8.98 22.53 -9.78
CA SER A 8 -9.72 23.40 -8.86
C SER A 8 -10.25 22.58 -7.70
N ALA A 9 -9.68 22.76 -6.51
CA ALA A 9 -10.38 22.48 -5.26
C ALA A 9 -11.25 23.71 -4.96
N GLY A 10 -12.58 23.56 -4.94
CA GLY A 10 -13.53 24.68 -4.98
C GLY A 10 -13.39 25.72 -3.86
N GLY A 11 -13.92 26.93 -4.12
CA GLY A 11 -14.05 28.01 -3.14
C GLY A 11 -12.94 29.07 -3.20
N GLY A 12 -12.79 29.77 -4.33
CA GLY A 12 -12.01 31.00 -4.44
C GLY A 12 -10.48 30.88 -4.42
N HIS A 13 -9.93 29.66 -4.45
CA HIS A 13 -8.49 29.38 -4.56
C HIS A 13 -8.23 28.32 -5.64
N ASN A 14 -7.01 28.32 -6.18
CA ASN A 14 -6.52 27.42 -7.23
C ASN A 14 -5.25 26.74 -6.74
N LEU A 15 -5.12 25.46 -7.07
CA LEU A 15 -3.92 24.68 -6.82
C LEU A 15 -3.34 24.26 -8.18
N PHE A 16 -2.04 24.47 -8.33
CA PHE A 16 -1.30 24.18 -9.54
C PHE A 16 -0.02 23.44 -9.18
N ASP A 17 0.35 22.45 -9.99
CA ASP A 17 1.53 21.64 -9.77
C ASP A 17 2.43 21.64 -11.01
N PRO A 18 3.16 22.73 -11.28
CA PRO A 18 4.22 22.73 -12.26
C PRO A 18 5.46 22.08 -11.64
N ASP A 19 6.02 21.09 -12.33
CA ASP A 19 7.33 20.50 -12.00
C ASP A 19 7.42 19.88 -10.58
N ASN A 20 6.34 19.21 -10.12
CA ASN A 20 6.21 18.60 -8.78
C ASN A 20 6.27 19.60 -7.61
N LYS A 21 6.04 20.90 -7.87
CA LYS A 21 5.97 21.95 -6.85
C LYS A 21 4.53 22.41 -6.68
N ILE A 22 3.93 22.07 -5.55
CA ILE A 22 2.57 22.51 -5.22
C ILE A 22 2.60 24.02 -5.04
N SER A 23 1.85 24.72 -5.89
CA SER A 23 1.66 26.16 -5.86
C SER A 23 0.18 26.49 -5.71
N GLY A 24 -0.16 27.34 -4.75
CA GLY A 24 -1.53 27.79 -4.50
C GLY A 24 -1.70 29.29 -4.78
N TRP A 25 -2.89 29.71 -5.20
CA TRP A 25 -3.28 31.14 -5.19
C TRP A 25 -4.78 31.32 -4.98
N GLY A 26 -5.19 32.42 -4.37
CA GLY A 26 -6.58 32.83 -4.16
C GLY A 26 -6.91 33.16 -2.71
N LEU A 27 -8.14 32.84 -2.29
CA LEU A 27 -8.59 33.03 -0.92
C LEU A 27 -7.76 32.16 0.05
N ASN A 28 -7.28 32.74 1.16
CA ASN A 28 -6.29 32.13 2.05
C ASN A 28 -6.57 32.41 3.54
N ASN A 29 -7.82 32.71 3.90
CA ASN A 29 -8.17 33.13 5.27
C ASN A 29 -7.83 32.08 6.34
N ASP A 30 -7.72 30.81 5.95
CA ASP A 30 -7.46 29.67 6.82
C ASP A 30 -6.15 28.95 6.45
N GLY A 31 -5.27 29.59 5.67
CA GLY A 31 -4.00 29.00 5.24
C GLY A 31 -4.13 27.97 4.10
N GLN A 32 -5.20 28.06 3.30
CA GLN A 32 -5.49 27.15 2.18
C GLN A 32 -4.37 27.06 1.13
N ILE A 33 -3.49 28.06 1.02
CA ILE A 33 -2.38 28.10 0.06
C ILE A 33 -1.19 27.24 0.51
N GLY A 34 -1.04 26.98 1.82
CA GLY A 34 0.04 26.13 2.35
C GLY A 34 1.43 26.77 2.34
N ASP A 35 1.53 28.09 2.19
CA ASP A 35 2.78 28.87 2.24
C ASP A 35 3.09 29.44 3.65
N GLY A 36 2.33 29.02 4.67
CA GLY A 36 2.42 29.52 6.04
C GLY A 36 1.76 30.89 6.27
N SER A 37 1.17 31.51 5.24
CA SER A 37 0.46 32.78 5.36
C SER A 37 -1.05 32.60 5.44
N THR A 38 -1.77 33.65 5.86
CA THR A 38 -3.25 33.76 5.76
C THR A 38 -3.70 34.90 4.84
N TYR A 39 -2.77 35.45 4.06
CA TYR A 39 -3.06 36.56 3.15
C TYR A 39 -3.48 36.04 1.78
N HIS A 40 -4.46 36.70 1.18
CA HIS A 40 -4.89 36.42 -0.19
C HIS A 40 -3.76 36.66 -1.19
N CYS A 41 -3.52 35.70 -2.07
CA CYS A 41 -2.49 35.79 -3.11
C CYS A 41 -3.14 35.69 -4.49
N SER A 42 -2.86 36.63 -5.38
CA SER A 42 -3.35 36.62 -6.77
C SER A 42 -2.35 36.01 -7.76
N GLN A 43 -1.20 35.52 -7.26
CA GLN A 43 -0.13 34.87 -8.01
C GLN A 43 0.21 33.54 -7.33
N PRO A 44 0.67 32.52 -8.09
CA PRO A 44 1.06 31.23 -7.52
C PRO A 44 2.18 31.37 -6.48
N GLN A 45 1.96 30.85 -5.28
CA GLN A 45 2.96 30.73 -4.22
C GLN A 45 3.27 29.27 -3.96
N THR A 46 4.55 28.91 -3.89
CA THR A 46 4.97 27.54 -3.54
C THR A 46 4.76 27.29 -2.05
N ALA A 47 4.18 26.15 -1.70
CA ALA A 47 4.08 25.72 -0.31
C ALA A 47 5.50 25.46 0.26
N VAL A 48 5.93 26.31 1.19
CA VAL A 48 7.19 26.18 1.94
C VAL A 48 6.83 26.12 3.42
N LEU A 49 7.33 25.12 4.14
CA LEU A 49 7.15 25.04 5.59
C LEU A 49 7.85 26.20 6.31
N GLU A 50 7.43 26.50 7.54
CA GLU A 50 8.12 27.46 8.42
C GLU A 50 9.61 27.14 8.62
N ASP A 51 10.01 25.88 8.42
CA ASP A 51 11.40 25.40 8.50
C ASP A 51 12.20 25.52 7.19
N GLY A 52 11.60 26.03 6.11
CA GLY A 52 12.23 26.20 4.80
C GLY A 52 12.24 24.95 3.91
N SER A 53 11.59 23.86 4.32
CA SER A 53 11.49 22.64 3.50
C SER A 53 10.56 22.85 2.30
N ILE A 54 11.03 22.39 1.14
CA ILE A 54 10.25 22.33 -0.11
C ILE A 54 9.56 20.97 -0.23
N TYR A 55 8.26 20.98 -0.53
CA TYR A 55 7.52 19.75 -0.83
C TYR A 55 7.69 19.37 -2.30
N TYR A 56 7.92 18.07 -2.55
CA TYR A 56 7.82 17.47 -3.87
C TYR A 56 6.62 16.52 -3.91
N ARG A 57 5.79 16.65 -4.94
CA ARG A 57 4.76 15.63 -5.21
C ARG A 57 5.44 14.36 -5.74
N LEU A 58 5.23 13.24 -5.06
CA LEU A 58 5.54 11.91 -5.57
C LEU A 58 4.28 11.30 -6.19
N GLY A 59 4.01 11.64 -7.45
CA GLY A 59 2.85 11.12 -8.17
C GLY A 59 2.95 11.31 -9.67
N GLY A 60 2.37 10.38 -10.42
CA GLY A 60 2.28 10.42 -11.88
C GLY A 60 0.87 10.75 -12.37
N SER A 61 0.68 10.62 -13.69
CA SER A 61 -0.60 10.83 -14.39
C SER A 61 -1.60 9.72 -14.09
N ASN A 62 -1.10 8.57 -13.65
CA ASN A 62 -1.88 7.42 -13.24
C ASN A 62 -1.20 6.70 -12.06
N ARG A 63 -1.85 5.64 -11.57
CA ARG A 63 -1.39 4.83 -10.43
C ARG A 63 -0.10 4.05 -10.70
N ILE A 64 0.12 3.60 -11.94
CA ILE A 64 1.33 2.88 -12.33
C ILE A 64 2.51 3.84 -12.28
N GLU A 65 2.39 5.01 -12.90
CA GLU A 65 3.42 6.05 -12.84
C GLU A 65 3.67 6.51 -11.40
N THR A 66 2.63 6.66 -10.59
CA THR A 66 2.77 6.99 -9.15
C THR A 66 3.57 5.91 -8.40
N ALA A 67 3.28 4.63 -8.63
CA ALA A 67 4.03 3.53 -8.03
C ALA A 67 5.51 3.53 -8.48
N ASN A 68 5.76 3.80 -9.76
CA ASN A 68 7.12 3.90 -10.30
C ASN A 68 7.88 5.11 -9.70
N MET A 69 7.22 6.24 -9.47
CA MET A 69 7.84 7.41 -8.82
C MET A 69 8.23 7.12 -7.36
N VAL A 70 7.37 6.41 -6.61
CA VAL A 70 7.71 5.97 -5.24
C VAL A 70 8.88 4.98 -5.27
N SER A 71 8.93 4.10 -6.27
CA SER A 71 10.03 3.16 -6.48
C SER A 71 11.35 3.89 -6.78
N LEU A 72 11.33 4.90 -7.66
CA LEU A 72 12.50 5.72 -8.00
C LEU A 72 13.05 6.49 -6.80
N GLU A 73 12.18 7.05 -5.96
CA GLU A 73 12.59 7.82 -4.78
C GLU A 73 13.39 6.97 -3.78
N ARG A 74 12.96 5.73 -3.55
CA ARG A 74 13.50 4.88 -2.48
C ARG A 74 14.46 3.79 -2.95
N TRP A 75 14.35 3.34 -4.20
CA TRP A 75 15.17 2.28 -4.81
C TRP A 75 15.84 2.77 -6.10
N ASN A 76 16.46 3.95 -6.03
CA ASN A 76 17.20 4.56 -7.14
C ASN A 76 18.39 3.70 -7.64
N TYR A 77 18.99 2.86 -6.78
CA TYR A 77 20.12 1.98 -7.14
C TYR A 77 19.73 0.51 -7.38
N GLY A 78 18.44 0.23 -7.53
CA GLY A 78 17.91 -1.13 -7.69
C GLY A 78 17.31 -1.71 -6.41
N ALA A 79 16.64 -2.85 -6.54
CA ALA A 79 16.03 -3.56 -5.42
C ALA A 79 16.22 -5.06 -5.56
N ASN A 80 16.53 -5.78 -4.49
CA ASN A 80 16.66 -7.24 -4.53
C ASN A 80 15.34 -7.96 -4.80
N ALA A 81 14.22 -7.30 -4.52
CA ALA A 81 12.89 -7.85 -4.70
C ALA A 81 11.93 -6.79 -5.26
N VAL A 82 10.87 -7.26 -5.93
CA VAL A 82 9.71 -6.45 -6.34
C VAL A 82 8.45 -7.17 -5.89
N VAL A 83 7.47 -6.42 -5.40
CA VAL A 83 6.11 -6.91 -5.17
C VAL A 83 5.23 -6.39 -6.30
N LEU A 84 4.56 -7.27 -7.03
CA LEU A 84 3.72 -6.96 -8.18
C LEU A 84 2.26 -7.24 -7.84
N ALA A 85 1.40 -6.24 -8.02
CA ALA A 85 -0.04 -6.36 -7.77
C ALA A 85 -0.85 -5.81 -8.95
N ARG A 86 -2.13 -6.19 -9.02
CA ARG A 86 -3.06 -5.70 -10.04
C ARG A 86 -3.38 -4.21 -9.81
N ASP A 87 -3.51 -3.47 -10.89
CA ASP A 87 -3.67 -2.03 -10.87
C ASP A 87 -5.11 -1.56 -10.70
N ASP A 88 -6.16 -2.39 -10.82
CA ASP A 88 -7.56 -1.92 -10.76
C ASP A 88 -8.42 -2.57 -9.66
N ASP A 89 -7.86 -3.51 -8.89
CA ASP A 89 -8.50 -4.19 -7.77
C ASP A 89 -7.42 -4.50 -6.73
N PHE A 90 -7.41 -3.71 -5.67
CA PHE A 90 -6.25 -3.57 -4.77
C PHE A 90 -6.30 -4.27 -3.40
N PRO A 91 -7.20 -5.23 -3.08
CA PRO A 91 -7.13 -5.92 -1.78
C PRO A 91 -5.76 -6.59 -1.58
N ASP A 92 -5.22 -7.14 -2.66
CA ASP A 92 -3.98 -7.87 -2.65
C ASP A 92 -2.78 -6.93 -2.47
N ALA A 93 -2.79 -5.75 -3.10
CA ALA A 93 -1.76 -4.73 -2.88
C ALA A 93 -1.72 -4.23 -1.43
N LEU A 94 -2.88 -4.05 -0.80
CA LEU A 94 -2.98 -3.59 0.59
C LEU A 94 -2.36 -4.60 1.57
N THR A 95 -2.68 -5.88 1.39
CA THR A 95 -2.13 -6.96 2.23
C THR A 95 -0.67 -7.29 1.89
N GLY A 96 -0.18 -6.79 0.75
CA GLY A 96 1.21 -6.86 0.31
C GLY A 96 2.18 -5.90 1.01
N ALA A 97 1.71 -4.83 1.67
CA ALA A 97 2.59 -3.83 2.28
C ALA A 97 3.53 -4.40 3.36
N PRO A 98 3.09 -5.29 4.28
CA PRO A 98 3.98 -5.99 5.19
C PRO A 98 5.03 -6.85 4.50
N LEU A 99 4.67 -7.51 3.40
CA LEU A 99 5.62 -8.27 2.59
C LEU A 99 6.67 -7.35 1.97
N ALA A 100 6.23 -6.31 1.27
CA ALA A 100 7.11 -5.34 0.60
C ALA A 100 8.12 -4.75 1.59
N LYS A 101 7.68 -4.38 2.81
CA LYS A 101 8.58 -3.88 3.85
C LYS A 101 9.48 -4.96 4.44
N ALA A 102 9.02 -6.21 4.53
CA ALA A 102 9.83 -7.31 5.04
C ALA A 102 10.99 -7.68 4.10
N VAL A 103 10.77 -7.61 2.79
CA VAL A 103 11.77 -7.91 1.75
C VAL A 103 12.47 -6.68 1.17
N ASP A 104 12.16 -5.49 1.72
CA ASP A 104 12.67 -4.18 1.28
C ASP A 104 12.51 -3.95 -0.24
N ALA A 105 11.27 -4.08 -0.71
CA ALA A 105 10.90 -4.00 -2.12
C ALA A 105 9.86 -2.90 -2.40
N PRO A 106 9.87 -2.28 -3.59
CA PRO A 106 8.75 -1.48 -4.06
C PRO A 106 7.54 -2.37 -4.38
N ILE A 107 6.34 -1.78 -4.26
CA ILE A 107 5.11 -2.34 -4.82
C ILE A 107 4.89 -1.68 -6.18
N LEU A 108 4.96 -2.47 -7.23
CA LEU A 108 4.63 -2.05 -8.59
C LEU A 108 3.26 -2.58 -8.99
N LEU A 109 2.63 -1.89 -9.95
CA LEU A 109 1.29 -2.20 -10.41
C LEU A 109 1.30 -2.67 -11.87
N THR A 110 0.45 -3.63 -12.20
CA THR A 110 0.27 -4.12 -13.57
C THR A 110 -1.20 -4.30 -13.90
N ASN A 111 -1.53 -4.24 -15.18
CA ASN A 111 -2.82 -4.74 -15.64
C ASN A 111 -2.93 -6.25 -15.43
N LYS A 112 -4.16 -6.76 -15.36
CA LYS A 112 -4.50 -8.18 -15.23
C LYS A 112 -3.82 -9.07 -16.27
N GLU A 113 -3.88 -8.68 -17.55
CA GLU A 113 -3.55 -9.59 -18.66
C GLU A 113 -2.14 -9.36 -19.20
N LYS A 114 -1.67 -8.10 -19.16
CA LYS A 114 -0.41 -7.70 -19.76
C LYS A 114 0.41 -6.82 -18.81
N LEU A 115 1.71 -7.07 -18.76
CA LEU A 115 2.66 -6.18 -18.12
C LEU A 115 2.77 -4.88 -18.91
N THR A 116 2.48 -3.76 -18.27
CA THR A 116 2.55 -2.45 -18.92
C THR A 116 4.02 -2.11 -19.24
N PRO A 117 4.30 -1.40 -20.34
CA PRO A 117 5.66 -1.01 -20.69
C PRO A 117 6.38 -0.23 -19.57
N GLU A 118 5.63 0.60 -18.85
CA GLU A 118 6.13 1.43 -17.74
C GLU A 118 6.58 0.54 -16.57
N THR A 119 5.76 -0.44 -16.18
CA THR A 119 6.10 -1.37 -15.09
C THR A 119 7.24 -2.30 -15.51
N LYS A 120 7.26 -2.75 -16.77
CA LYS A 120 8.35 -3.56 -17.30
C LYS A 120 9.69 -2.83 -17.24
N SER A 121 9.71 -1.59 -17.72
CA SER A 121 10.91 -0.74 -17.69
C SER A 121 11.40 -0.51 -16.26
N GLU A 122 10.47 -0.34 -15.32
CA GLU A 122 10.81 -0.17 -13.91
C GLU A 122 11.36 -1.46 -13.27
N ILE A 123 10.81 -2.63 -13.59
CA ILE A 123 11.36 -3.93 -13.16
C ILE A 123 12.78 -4.12 -13.72
N GLU A 124 13.01 -3.81 -15.00
CA GLU A 124 14.33 -3.90 -15.63
C GLU A 124 15.34 -2.94 -14.98
N ARG A 125 14.92 -1.71 -14.65
CA ARG A 125 15.75 -0.75 -13.91
C ARG A 125 16.11 -1.25 -12.51
N LEU A 126 15.14 -1.83 -11.81
CA LEU A 126 15.34 -2.36 -10.46
C LEU A 126 16.22 -3.61 -10.44
N ASN A 127 16.21 -4.38 -11.53
CA ASN A 127 16.92 -5.64 -11.72
C ASN A 127 16.81 -6.60 -10.50
N PRO A 128 15.59 -7.00 -10.11
CA PRO A 128 15.39 -7.77 -8.90
C PRO A 128 15.85 -9.22 -9.03
N VAL A 129 16.24 -9.80 -7.89
CA VAL A 129 16.51 -11.24 -7.80
C VAL A 129 15.20 -12.03 -7.78
N VAL A 130 14.17 -11.48 -7.12
CA VAL A 130 12.86 -12.13 -6.96
C VAL A 130 11.71 -11.16 -7.19
N ILE A 131 10.66 -11.65 -7.86
CA ILE A 131 9.40 -10.93 -8.03
C ILE A 131 8.29 -11.71 -7.33
N TYR A 132 7.61 -11.05 -6.41
CA TYR A 132 6.44 -11.58 -5.71
C TYR A 132 5.17 -11.12 -6.40
N ILE A 133 4.42 -12.04 -7.00
CA ILE A 133 3.11 -11.72 -7.60
C ILE A 133 2.03 -11.93 -6.55
N LEU A 134 1.23 -10.90 -6.28
CA LEU A 134 0.10 -11.00 -5.37
C LEU A 134 -1.18 -11.32 -6.14
N GLY A 135 -1.95 -12.25 -5.60
CA GLY A 135 -3.22 -12.68 -6.19
C GLY A 135 -3.10 -13.88 -7.14
N SER A 136 -4.25 -14.48 -7.45
CA SER A 136 -4.33 -15.62 -8.36
C SER A 136 -4.07 -15.24 -9.81
N THR A 137 -4.11 -16.25 -10.68
CA THR A 137 -4.02 -16.11 -12.13
C THR A 137 -5.17 -15.27 -12.72
N GLY A 138 -6.29 -15.16 -12.00
CA GLY A 138 -7.40 -14.27 -12.34
C GLY A 138 -7.15 -12.79 -11.99
N ALA A 139 -6.18 -12.51 -11.12
CA ALA A 139 -5.75 -11.16 -10.77
C ALA A 139 -4.53 -10.72 -11.60
N VAL A 140 -3.49 -11.55 -11.68
CA VAL A 140 -2.34 -11.31 -12.55
C VAL A 140 -2.13 -12.58 -13.36
N SER A 141 -2.30 -12.48 -14.67
CA SER A 141 -2.32 -13.64 -15.57
C SER A 141 -1.06 -14.50 -15.50
N ASP A 142 -1.19 -15.77 -15.83
CA ASP A 142 -0.04 -16.68 -15.96
C ASP A 142 0.90 -16.26 -17.10
N GLN A 143 0.41 -15.47 -18.06
CA GLN A 143 1.23 -14.94 -19.13
C GLN A 143 2.27 -13.95 -18.59
N ILE A 144 1.89 -13.08 -17.66
CA ILE A 144 2.81 -12.15 -17.01
C ILE A 144 3.85 -12.92 -16.20
N GLU A 145 3.43 -13.93 -15.43
CA GLU A 145 4.34 -14.78 -14.66
C GLU A 145 5.35 -15.51 -15.56
N LYS A 146 4.88 -16.06 -16.70
CA LYS A 146 5.75 -16.70 -17.69
C LYS A 146 6.74 -15.72 -18.31
N GLU A 147 6.30 -14.51 -18.65
CA GLU A 147 7.18 -13.46 -19.19
C GLU A 147 8.29 -13.10 -18.19
N LEU A 148 7.95 -12.93 -16.92
CA LEU A 148 8.91 -12.56 -15.87
C LEU A 148 9.86 -13.71 -15.50
N THR A 149 9.39 -14.95 -15.53
CA THR A 149 10.19 -16.14 -15.16
C THR A 149 11.36 -16.39 -16.13
N VAL A 150 11.34 -15.79 -17.33
CA VAL A 150 12.46 -15.87 -18.27
C VAL A 150 13.75 -15.32 -17.66
N ASN A 151 13.66 -14.23 -16.88
CA ASN A 151 14.82 -13.51 -16.36
C ASN A 151 14.89 -13.46 -14.83
N TYR A 152 13.76 -13.69 -14.14
CA TYR A 152 13.66 -13.47 -12.70
C TYR A 152 13.11 -14.70 -11.99
N LYS A 153 13.46 -14.86 -10.71
CA LYS A 153 12.75 -15.82 -9.85
C LYS A 153 11.37 -15.24 -9.54
N VAL A 154 10.30 -15.96 -9.86
CA VAL A 154 8.93 -15.52 -9.56
C VAL A 154 8.33 -16.37 -8.45
N ILE A 155 7.68 -15.72 -7.47
CA ILE A 155 6.93 -16.37 -6.40
C ILE A 155 5.52 -15.78 -6.39
N ARG A 156 4.51 -16.59 -6.71
CA ARG A 156 3.11 -16.17 -6.59
C ARG A 156 2.57 -16.45 -5.19
N LEU A 157 2.02 -15.42 -4.58
CA LEU A 157 1.29 -15.46 -3.32
C LEU A 157 -0.16 -15.08 -3.59
N GLY A 158 -0.92 -16.02 -4.12
CA GLY A 158 -2.32 -15.85 -4.50
C GLY A 158 -3.22 -16.91 -3.88
N GLY A 159 -4.51 -16.61 -3.78
CA GLY A 159 -5.57 -17.53 -3.41
C GLY A 159 -6.80 -17.37 -4.29
N ASN A 160 -7.83 -18.19 -4.07
CA ASN A 160 -9.09 -18.13 -4.81
C ASN A 160 -9.81 -16.78 -4.64
N ASP A 161 -9.55 -16.11 -3.51
CA ASP A 161 -10.04 -14.79 -3.18
C ASP A 161 -9.00 -14.00 -2.37
N ARG A 162 -9.34 -12.74 -2.04
CA ARG A 162 -8.52 -11.83 -1.23
C ARG A 162 -8.21 -12.35 0.17
N TYR A 163 -9.09 -13.17 0.75
CA TYR A 163 -8.92 -13.71 2.10
C TYR A 163 -7.83 -14.78 2.09
N GLU A 164 -7.88 -15.67 1.10
CA GLU A 164 -6.85 -16.68 0.90
C GLU A 164 -5.51 -16.07 0.47
N THR A 165 -5.51 -15.06 -0.41
CA THR A 165 -4.29 -14.30 -0.75
C THR A 165 -3.63 -13.73 0.50
N SER A 166 -4.38 -13.05 1.36
CA SER A 166 -3.85 -12.48 2.61
C SER A 166 -3.29 -13.53 3.57
N ALA A 167 -3.95 -14.70 3.66
CA ALA A 167 -3.47 -15.83 4.44
C ALA A 167 -2.17 -16.41 3.88
N ASN A 168 -2.02 -16.48 2.55
CA ASN A 168 -0.81 -16.99 1.91
C ASN A 168 0.37 -16.03 2.07
N ILE A 169 0.15 -14.71 2.02
CA ILE A 169 1.16 -13.71 2.37
C ILE A 169 1.59 -13.85 3.84
N ALA A 170 0.62 -14.01 4.75
CA ALA A 170 0.89 -14.16 6.18
C ALA A 170 1.71 -15.43 6.49
N LYS A 171 1.34 -16.57 5.89
CA LYS A 171 2.11 -17.83 5.97
C LYS A 171 3.53 -17.67 5.43
N TYR A 172 3.68 -16.99 4.29
CA TYR A 172 5.00 -16.75 3.71
C TYR A 172 5.90 -15.95 4.66
N LEU A 173 5.36 -14.87 5.26
CA LEU A 173 6.09 -14.06 6.23
C LEU A 173 6.51 -14.89 7.46
N ASP A 174 5.63 -15.75 7.97
CA ASP A 174 5.91 -16.58 9.15
C ASP A 174 6.94 -17.68 8.85
N TRP A 175 6.74 -18.46 7.77
CA TRP A 175 7.65 -19.54 7.36
C TRP A 175 9.06 -19.07 7.06
N ASN A 176 9.20 -17.85 6.51
CA ASN A 176 10.50 -17.24 6.25
C ASN A 176 11.05 -16.44 7.43
N LYS A 177 10.40 -16.50 8.62
CA LYS A 177 10.81 -15.79 9.84
C LYS A 177 10.88 -14.26 9.67
N LEU A 178 10.08 -13.72 8.76
CA LEU A 178 9.95 -12.30 8.47
C LEU A 178 8.91 -11.63 9.38
N ASN A 179 7.91 -12.39 9.88
CA ASN A 179 7.01 -11.95 10.93
C ASN A 179 7.70 -12.01 12.32
N THR A 180 8.57 -11.04 12.58
CA THR A 180 9.37 -11.01 13.81
C THR A 180 8.56 -10.84 15.10
N LYS A 181 7.28 -10.47 15.01
CA LYS A 181 6.41 -10.24 16.15
C LYS A 181 5.52 -11.44 16.48
N GLY A 182 5.39 -12.42 15.58
CA GLY A 182 4.44 -13.52 15.75
C GLY A 182 2.99 -13.04 15.92
N GLN A 183 2.68 -11.88 15.34
CA GLN A 183 1.37 -11.22 15.42
C GLN A 183 0.72 -11.17 14.04
N ALA A 184 -0.56 -10.87 14.00
CA ALA A 184 -1.29 -10.54 12.78
C ALA A 184 -2.40 -9.53 13.09
N ILE A 185 -2.69 -8.68 12.11
CA ILE A 185 -3.80 -7.73 12.15
C ILE A 185 -4.97 -8.33 11.35
N ILE A 186 -6.18 -8.27 11.88
CA ILE A 186 -7.38 -8.62 11.12
C ILE A 186 -8.14 -7.34 10.75
N ALA A 187 -8.47 -7.20 9.48
CA ALA A 187 -9.26 -6.10 8.94
C ALA A 187 -10.45 -6.62 8.12
N TYR A 188 -11.48 -5.78 7.97
CA TYR A 188 -12.62 -6.10 7.11
C TYR A 188 -12.21 -6.00 5.62
N GLY A 189 -12.52 -7.02 4.83
CA GLY A 189 -12.15 -7.13 3.41
C GLY A 189 -13.24 -6.73 2.42
N GLY A 190 -14.43 -6.35 2.89
CA GLY A 190 -15.54 -5.91 2.04
C GLY A 190 -15.54 -4.41 1.70
N ASN A 191 -14.86 -3.60 2.52
CA ASN A 191 -14.58 -2.19 2.29
C ASN A 191 -13.20 -1.90 2.91
N PHE A 192 -12.33 -1.17 2.23
CA PHE A 192 -10.89 -1.13 2.56
C PHE A 192 -10.36 0.05 3.40
N PRO A 193 -11.15 0.92 4.07
CA PRO A 193 -10.58 2.01 4.84
C PRO A 193 -9.73 1.52 6.01
N ASP A 194 -10.13 0.42 6.67
CA ASP A 194 -9.42 -0.13 7.83
C ASP A 194 -8.06 -0.71 7.45
N ALA A 195 -8.04 -1.53 6.38
CA ALA A 195 -6.82 -2.13 5.87
C ALA A 195 -5.83 -1.08 5.35
N LEU A 196 -6.34 -0.01 4.72
CA LEU A 196 -5.51 1.10 4.27
C LEU A 196 -4.91 1.86 5.45
N ALA A 197 -5.71 2.19 6.47
CA ALA A 197 -5.26 2.99 7.60
C ALA A 197 -4.22 2.27 8.46
N VAL A 198 -4.29 0.93 8.56
CA VAL A 198 -3.31 0.14 9.32
C VAL A 198 -2.09 -0.29 8.50
N SER A 199 -2.12 -0.17 7.16
CA SER A 199 -1.07 -0.67 6.26
C SER A 199 0.34 -0.16 6.61
N SER A 200 0.47 1.11 6.96
CA SER A 200 1.76 1.74 7.30
C SER A 200 2.36 1.17 8.59
N VAL A 201 1.54 1.03 9.64
CA VAL A 201 1.96 0.47 10.94
C VAL A 201 2.28 -1.01 10.81
N ALA A 202 1.41 -1.76 10.12
CA ALA A 202 1.60 -3.18 9.84
C ALA A 202 2.91 -3.42 9.07
N ALA A 203 3.16 -2.62 8.03
CA ALA A 203 4.38 -2.68 7.26
C ALA A 203 5.61 -2.38 8.11
N PHE A 204 5.62 -1.26 8.84
CA PHE A 204 6.73 -0.86 9.70
C PHE A 204 7.12 -1.97 10.70
N GLN A 205 6.12 -2.64 11.27
CA GLN A 205 6.32 -3.73 12.24
C GLN A 205 6.50 -5.11 11.60
N LYS A 206 6.39 -5.23 10.27
CA LYS A 206 6.39 -6.49 9.51
C LYS A 206 5.32 -7.48 10.00
N ILE A 207 4.19 -6.93 10.44
CA ILE A 207 3.03 -7.71 10.90
C ILE A 207 2.09 -7.93 9.71
N PRO A 208 1.73 -9.19 9.36
CA PRO A 208 0.78 -9.46 8.28
C PRO A 208 -0.60 -8.89 8.56
N ILE A 209 -1.30 -8.49 7.50
CA ILE A 209 -2.70 -8.12 7.51
C ILE A 209 -3.50 -9.28 6.90
N LEU A 210 -4.48 -9.78 7.65
CA LEU A 210 -5.47 -10.74 7.21
C LEU A 210 -6.78 -10.00 6.97
N VAL A 211 -7.38 -10.20 5.80
CA VAL A 211 -8.71 -9.64 5.50
C VAL A 211 -9.78 -10.72 5.62
N LYS A 212 -10.98 -10.36 6.09
CA LYS A 212 -12.13 -11.29 6.23
C LYS A 212 -13.44 -10.73 5.64
N GLN A 213 -14.33 -11.63 5.21
CA GLN A 213 -15.61 -11.30 4.56
C GLN A 213 -16.66 -10.70 5.51
N SER A 214 -16.57 -10.97 6.80
CA SER A 214 -17.52 -10.50 7.82
C SER A 214 -16.77 -9.79 8.95
N HIS A 215 -17.43 -8.80 9.57
CA HIS A 215 -16.94 -8.20 10.80
C HIS A 215 -16.65 -9.31 11.81
N VAL A 216 -15.50 -9.23 12.47
CA VAL A 216 -15.18 -10.14 13.57
C VAL A 216 -16.13 -9.81 14.72
N LYS A 217 -17.28 -10.51 14.79
CA LYS A 217 -18.11 -10.50 15.98
C LYS A 217 -17.35 -11.21 17.09
N ILE A 218 -16.60 -10.46 17.89
CA ILE A 218 -16.11 -10.97 19.18
C ILE A 218 -17.36 -11.18 20.03
N GLY A 219 -17.87 -12.41 20.06
CA GLY A 219 -19.07 -12.74 20.83
C GLY A 219 -18.87 -12.33 22.28
N LYS A 220 -19.74 -11.44 22.80
CA LYS A 220 -19.91 -11.19 24.24
C LYS A 220 -20.54 -12.39 24.95
N SER A 221 -20.09 -13.62 24.67
CA SER A 221 -20.53 -14.81 25.38
C SER A 221 -19.48 -15.16 26.41
N GLY A 222 -19.88 -15.12 27.68
CA GLY A 222 -19.02 -15.27 28.86
C GLY A 222 -18.43 -16.67 29.06
N LYS A 223 -17.68 -17.17 28.08
CA LYS A 223 -16.69 -18.22 28.29
C LYS A 223 -15.31 -17.61 28.09
N LYS A 224 -14.65 -17.33 29.22
CA LYS A 224 -13.18 -17.35 29.34
C LYS A 224 -12.70 -18.67 28.74
N GLN A 225 -12.40 -18.70 27.46
CA GLN A 225 -11.67 -19.80 26.86
C GLN A 225 -10.21 -19.41 26.96
N LEU A 226 -9.51 -20.04 27.91
CA LEU A 226 -8.08 -19.87 28.15
C LEU A 226 -7.31 -19.78 26.83
N LEU A 227 -6.50 -18.74 26.65
CA LEU A 227 -5.22 -18.89 25.98
C LEU A 227 -4.19 -17.98 26.65
N LEU A 228 -3.20 -18.66 27.22
CA LEU A 228 -2.11 -18.18 28.06
C LEU A 228 -1.27 -17.09 27.38
N GLY A 229 -0.90 -16.07 28.17
CA GLY A 229 0.37 -15.35 28.03
C GLY A 229 0.42 -14.22 27.00
N MET A 230 0.44 -12.98 27.53
CA MET A 230 0.96 -11.76 26.88
C MET A 230 0.06 -11.07 25.83
N MET A 231 -1.05 -10.48 26.29
CA MET A 231 -1.66 -9.33 25.61
C MET A 231 -1.06 -8.03 26.15
N ARG A 232 -0.52 -7.16 25.27
CA ARG A 232 -0.66 -5.69 25.40
C ARG A 232 -0.58 -5.00 24.03
N TYR A 233 -1.48 -4.01 23.90
CA TYR A 233 -1.59 -2.88 22.97
C TYR A 233 -2.56 -2.98 21.77
N THR A 234 -3.50 -2.04 21.84
CA THR A 234 -4.60 -1.66 20.92
C THR A 234 -4.19 -0.46 20.06
N MET A 235 -4.77 -0.33 18.86
CA MET A 235 -5.16 0.98 18.31
C MET A 235 -6.36 0.79 17.36
N ASP A 236 -7.39 1.60 17.54
CA ASP A 236 -8.69 1.54 16.89
C ASP A 236 -8.82 2.62 15.80
N ILE A 237 -9.38 2.26 14.65
CA ILE A 237 -10.07 3.21 13.76
C ILE A 237 -11.38 2.61 13.19
N ASN A 238 -11.87 1.48 13.74
CA ASN A 238 -13.30 1.07 13.83
C ASN A 238 -13.53 -0.45 14.03
N ASP A 239 -12.53 -1.32 13.93
CA ASP A 239 -12.62 -2.77 14.31
C ASP A 239 -11.29 -3.55 14.14
N THR A 240 -10.16 -2.86 14.01
CA THR A 240 -8.86 -3.50 13.74
C THR A 240 -8.27 -4.07 15.03
N ASN A 241 -8.27 -5.40 15.14
CA ASN A 241 -7.73 -6.10 16.31
C ASN A 241 -6.38 -6.77 15.96
N ILE A 242 -5.38 -6.60 16.84
CA ILE A 242 -4.09 -7.28 16.75
C ILE A 242 -4.18 -8.58 17.55
N PHE A 243 -3.84 -9.70 16.92
CA PHE A 243 -3.89 -11.02 17.53
C PHE A 243 -2.54 -11.73 17.46
N SER A 244 -2.36 -12.80 18.24
CA SER A 244 -1.27 -13.75 17.97
C SER A 244 -1.49 -14.38 16.59
N PHE A 245 -0.41 -14.66 15.88
CA PHE A 245 -0.45 -15.18 14.51
C PHE A 245 -1.27 -16.47 14.41
N GLU A 246 -1.05 -17.43 15.31
CA GLU A 246 -1.80 -18.70 15.33
C GLU A 246 -3.31 -18.50 15.53
N TYR A 247 -3.70 -17.57 16.41
CA TYR A 247 -5.11 -17.30 16.68
C TYR A 247 -5.78 -16.59 15.50
N ALA A 248 -5.07 -15.63 14.89
CA ALA A 248 -5.56 -14.91 13.72
C ALA A 248 -5.79 -15.86 12.54
N MET A 249 -4.85 -16.78 12.29
CA MET A 249 -4.98 -17.79 11.25
C MET A 249 -6.16 -18.74 11.48
N LYS A 250 -6.42 -19.14 12.74
CA LYS A 250 -7.59 -19.95 13.09
C LYS A 250 -8.90 -19.21 12.80
N ILE A 251 -9.03 -17.94 13.19
CA ILE A 251 -10.24 -17.15 12.93
C ILE A 251 -10.43 -16.90 11.44
N ASN A 252 -9.36 -16.63 10.70
CA ASN A 252 -9.43 -16.30 9.29
C ASN A 252 -9.94 -17.49 8.44
N LEU A 253 -9.56 -18.71 8.82
CA LEU A 253 -9.98 -19.95 8.16
C LEU A 253 -11.31 -20.52 8.68
N SER A 254 -11.89 -19.92 9.73
CA SER A 254 -13.20 -20.32 10.27
C SER A 254 -14.30 -19.60 9.50
N PHE A 255 -15.05 -20.36 8.70
CA PHE A 255 -16.22 -19.93 7.91
C PHE A 255 -17.26 -19.18 8.75
#